data_AF-A0A3Q1GI81-F1
#
_entry.id   AF-A0A3Q1GI81-F1
#
_cell.length_a   1.000
_cell.length_b   1.000
_cell.length_c   1.000
_cell.angle_alpha   90.00
_cell.angle_beta   90.00
_cell.angle_gamma   90.00
#
_symmetry.space_group_name_H-M   'P 1'
#
loop_
_entity.id
_entity.type
_entity.pdbx_description
1 polymer ?
#
loop_
_entity_poly.entity_id
_entity_poly.type
_entity_poly.pdbx_seq_one_letter_code
_entity_poly.pdbx_strand_id
1 'polypeptide(L)'
;MAALASSLIRQRREVKDPQANRQIASKRKPCPKSNKSLCQKQILILISKVRLCGSRGRKMEKRPEPQLKGIVTRLYCRHGFYLQMLPDGTMEGTKDESSSFCK
;
A
#
# COMPACT_ATOMS: atom_id res chain seq x y z
N MET A 1 -1.30 17.14 -4.13
CA MET A 1 -0.78 17.59 -5.45
C MET A 1 -1.39 16.84 -6.65
N ALA A 2 -1.62 15.52 -6.62
CA ALA A 2 -2.18 14.77 -7.76
C ALA A 2 -3.62 15.18 -8.18
N ALA A 3 -4.44 15.67 -7.25
CA ALA A 3 -5.82 16.09 -7.54
C ALA A 3 -5.92 17.29 -8.50
N LEU A 4 -4.96 18.22 -8.43
CA LEU A 4 -4.94 19.41 -9.29
C LEU A 4 -4.65 19.05 -10.75
N ALA A 5 -3.71 18.13 -10.97
CA ALA A 5 -3.40 17.63 -12.32
C ALA A 5 -4.60 16.89 -12.95
N SER A 6 -5.30 16.07 -12.16
CA SER A 6 -6.50 15.36 -12.62
C SER A 6 -7.66 16.31 -12.99
N SER A 7 -7.83 17.40 -12.24
CA SER A 7 -8.86 18.42 -12.53
C SER A 7 -8.57 19.15 -13.85
N LEU A 8 -7.33 19.56 -14.09
CA LEU A 8 -6.94 20.27 -15.32
C LEU A 8 -7.13 19.43 -16.60
N ILE A 9 -6.93 18.12 -16.54
CA ILE A 9 -7.11 17.21 -17.68
C ILE A 9 -8.59 17.10 -18.07
N ARG A 10 -9.50 17.02 -17.09
CA ARG A 10 -10.95 16.99 -17.34
C ARG A 10 -11.42 18.30 -17.97
N GLN A 11 -10.97 19.41 -17.41
CA GLN A 11 -11.28 20.75 -17.91
C GLN A 11 -10.82 20.93 -19.37
N ARG A 12 -9.64 20.41 -19.74
CA ARG A 12 -9.14 20.43 -21.13
C ARG A 12 -9.95 19.57 -22.11
N ARG A 13 -10.61 18.50 -21.64
CA ARG A 13 -11.46 17.65 -22.49
C ARG A 13 -12.85 18.24 -22.68
N GLU A 14 -13.39 18.85 -21.64
CA GLU A 14 -14.71 19.49 -21.67
C GLU A 14 -14.75 20.72 -22.58
N VAL A 15 -13.62 21.43 -22.72
CA VAL A 15 -13.50 22.61 -23.61
C VAL A 15 -13.25 22.22 -25.07
N LYS A 16 -12.85 20.98 -25.35
CA LYS A 16 -12.55 20.50 -26.72
C LYS A 16 -13.65 19.59 -27.26
N ASP A 17 -14.90 20.05 -27.21
CA ASP A 17 -15.93 19.64 -28.17
C ASP A 17 -17.03 20.71 -28.24
N PRO A 18 -17.08 21.44 -29.37
CA PRO A 18 -18.27 21.29 -30.18
C PRO A 18 -17.93 21.33 -31.68
N GLN A 19 -17.93 20.19 -32.36
CA GLN A 19 -18.38 20.02 -33.76
C GLN A 19 -18.01 18.62 -34.28
N ALA A 20 -18.78 17.61 -33.87
CA ALA A 20 -18.88 16.37 -34.63
C ALA A 20 -19.85 16.56 -35.81
N ASN A 21 -19.54 17.48 -36.73
CA ASN A 21 -20.09 17.44 -38.08
C ASN A 21 -19.01 16.95 -39.05
N ARG A 22 -18.78 15.64 -39.08
CA ARG A 22 -18.38 14.98 -40.32
C ARG A 22 -18.67 13.48 -40.29
N GLN A 23 -19.78 13.16 -40.95
CA GLN A 23 -19.99 12.01 -41.82
C GLN A 23 -19.73 10.62 -41.23
N ILE A 24 -20.85 9.91 -41.06
CA ILE A 24 -20.97 8.46 -40.91
C ILE A 24 -20.16 7.78 -42.03
N ALA A 25 -18.95 7.32 -41.71
CA ALA A 25 -18.20 6.42 -42.59
C ALA A 25 -18.71 5.00 -42.34
N SER A 26 -19.27 4.42 -43.39
CA SER A 26 -19.77 3.06 -43.51
C SER A 26 -18.84 2.01 -42.87
N LYS A 27 -19.48 0.94 -42.37
CA LYS A 27 -18.88 -0.31 -41.86
C LYS A 27 -17.46 -0.54 -42.38
N ARG A 28 -16.44 -0.31 -41.55
CA ARG A 28 -15.05 -0.67 -41.88
C ARG A 28 -14.97 -2.19 -42.04
N LYS A 29 -14.70 -2.65 -43.27
CA LYS A 29 -14.40 -4.06 -43.54
C LYS A 29 -13.13 -4.47 -42.78
N PRO A 30 -13.06 -5.68 -42.19
CA PRO A 30 -11.82 -6.18 -41.60
C PRO A 30 -10.74 -6.25 -42.69
N CYS A 31 -9.63 -5.54 -42.49
CA CYS A 31 -8.49 -5.59 -43.39
C CYS A 31 -7.88 -7.01 -43.40
N PRO A 32 -7.37 -7.49 -44.55
CA PRO A 32 -6.84 -8.84 -44.67
C PRO A 32 -5.57 -8.99 -43.83
N LYS A 33 -5.37 -10.21 -43.31
CA LYS A 33 -4.18 -10.66 -42.57
C LYS A 33 -2.91 -10.34 -43.36
N SER A 34 -2.30 -9.19 -43.12
CA SER A 34 -0.97 -8.86 -43.64
C SER A 34 0.01 -8.72 -42.49
N ASN A 35 1.22 -9.22 -42.73
CA ASN A 35 2.28 -9.43 -41.76
C ASN A 35 2.43 -8.27 -40.77
N LYS A 36 2.29 -8.58 -39.47
CA LYS A 36 2.38 -7.67 -38.33
C LYS A 36 3.55 -6.71 -38.54
N SER A 37 3.24 -5.47 -38.94
CA SER A 37 4.22 -4.42 -39.16
C SER A 37 5.06 -4.25 -37.90
N LEU A 38 6.33 -3.86 -38.08
CA LEU A 38 7.28 -3.65 -36.99
C LEU A 38 6.68 -2.81 -35.84
N CYS A 39 5.83 -1.84 -36.19
CA CYS A 39 5.11 -1.00 -35.24
C CYS A 39 4.07 -1.76 -34.39
N GLN A 40 3.37 -2.78 -34.91
CA GLN A 40 2.45 -3.60 -34.11
C GLN A 40 3.20 -4.48 -33.11
N LYS A 41 4.34 -5.05 -33.50
CA LYS A 41 5.19 -5.84 -32.59
C LYS A 41 5.79 -4.96 -31.50
N GLN A 42 6.31 -3.77 -31.85
CA GLN A 42 6.81 -2.80 -30.89
C GLN A 42 5.73 -2.31 -29.93
N ILE A 43 4.50 -2.06 -30.42
CA ILE A 43 3.36 -1.67 -29.58
C ILE A 43 3.00 -2.79 -28.60
N LEU A 44 2.95 -4.05 -29.05
CA LEU A 44 2.68 -5.18 -28.15
C LEU A 44 3.79 -5.36 -27.10
N ILE A 45 5.07 -5.23 -27.49
CA ILE A 45 6.21 -5.26 -26.55
C ILE A 45 6.13 -4.12 -25.54
N LEU A 46 5.75 -2.92 -25.98
CA LEU A 46 5.57 -1.76 -25.12
C LEU A 46 4.44 -2.01 -24.12
N ILE A 47 3.26 -2.44 -24.58
CA ILE A 47 2.10 -2.78 -23.74
C ILE A 47 2.45 -3.87 -22.72
N SER A 48 3.15 -4.93 -23.14
CA SER A 48 3.64 -5.98 -22.25
C SER A 48 4.59 -5.44 -21.19
N LYS A 49 5.49 -4.52 -21.53
CA LYS A 49 6.38 -3.87 -20.55
C LYS A 49 5.61 -2.98 -19.57
N VAL A 50 4.66 -2.16 -20.02
CA VAL A 50 3.88 -1.31 -19.09
C VAL A 50 2.97 -2.12 -18.18
N ARG A 51 2.39 -3.22 -18.68
CA ARG A 51 1.50 -4.11 -17.90
C ARG A 51 2.25 -4.93 -16.85
N LEU A 52 3.50 -5.33 -17.11
CA LEU A 52 4.35 -6.06 -16.16
C LEU A 52 5.10 -5.15 -15.15
N CYS A 53 5.25 -3.86 -15.44
CA CYS A 53 5.85 -2.91 -14.51
C CYS A 53 4.83 -2.29 -13.53
N GLY A 54 3.53 -2.27 -13.86
CA GLY A 54 2.48 -1.70 -13.01
C GLY A 54 1.95 -2.61 -11.89
N SER A 55 2.33 -3.90 -11.88
CA SER A 55 1.79 -4.92 -10.96
C SER A 55 2.73 -5.27 -9.79
N ARG A 56 3.82 -4.52 -9.59
CA ARG A 56 4.70 -4.68 -8.42
C ARG A 56 4.47 -3.63 -7.35
N GLY A 57 3.20 -3.26 -7.13
CA GLY A 57 2.75 -2.80 -5.83
C GLY A 57 2.83 -3.94 -4.83
N ARG A 58 4.04 -4.47 -4.58
CA ARG A 58 4.29 -5.24 -3.36
C ARG A 58 4.01 -4.22 -2.26
N LYS A 59 2.86 -4.39 -1.60
CA LYS A 59 2.60 -3.83 -0.28
C LYS A 59 3.92 -4.02 0.47
N MET A 60 4.66 -2.95 0.75
CA MET A 60 5.86 -3.07 1.58
C MET A 60 5.33 -3.65 2.88
N GLU A 61 5.54 -4.95 3.07
CA GLU A 61 5.33 -5.61 4.34
C GLU A 61 6.27 -4.86 5.27
N LYS A 62 5.69 -3.98 6.09
CA LYS A 62 6.46 -3.26 7.10
C LYS A 62 7.16 -4.36 7.88
N ARG A 63 8.50 -4.36 7.82
CA ARG A 63 9.27 -5.30 8.63
C ARG A 63 8.75 -5.18 10.06
N PRO A 64 8.44 -6.30 10.74
CA PRO A 64 8.07 -6.26 12.14
C PRO A 64 9.15 -5.49 12.89
N GLU A 65 8.73 -4.61 13.78
CA GLU A 65 9.63 -3.79 14.57
C GLU A 65 10.61 -4.70 15.33
N PRO A 66 11.91 -4.35 15.39
CA PRO A 66 12.89 -5.21 16.03
C PRO A 66 12.51 -5.42 17.50
N GLN A 67 12.18 -6.67 17.86
CA GLN A 67 11.95 -7.03 19.26
C GLN A 67 13.30 -7.09 19.96
N LEU A 68 13.51 -6.19 20.92
CA LEU A 68 14.69 -6.22 21.77
C LEU A 68 14.55 -7.34 22.79
N LYS A 69 15.67 -7.99 23.11
CA LYS A 69 15.72 -8.99 24.18
C LYS A 69 15.65 -8.27 25.53
N GLY A 70 14.51 -8.38 26.21
CA GLY A 70 14.32 -7.87 27.56
C GLY A 70 14.98 -8.75 28.63
N ILE A 71 14.97 -8.27 29.87
CA ILE A 71 15.31 -9.05 31.06
C ILE A 71 14.07 -9.30 31.91
N VAL A 72 14.08 -10.45 32.56
CA VAL A 72 13.08 -10.83 33.55
C VAL A 72 13.65 -10.47 34.92
N THR A 73 13.11 -9.41 35.54
CA THR A 73 13.62 -8.90 36.82
C THR A 73 12.52 -8.41 37.74
N ARG A 74 12.72 -8.62 39.04
CA ARG A 74 11.89 -8.06 40.10
C ARG A 74 12.35 -6.64 40.42
N LEU A 75 11.40 -5.73 40.60
CA LEU A 75 11.69 -4.36 41.03
C LEU A 75 11.29 -4.20 42.49
N TYR A 76 12.28 -4.09 43.37
CA TYR A 76 12.06 -3.87 44.80
C TYR A 76 12.19 -2.39 45.14
N CYS A 77 11.16 -1.86 45.80
CA CYS A 77 11.14 -0.49 46.29
C CYS A 77 11.79 -0.41 47.67
N ARG A 78 12.49 0.71 47.95
CA ARG A 78 13.07 1.01 49.26
C ARG A 78 12.04 0.98 50.41
N HIS A 79 10.76 1.20 50.10
CA HIS A 79 9.66 1.14 51.07
C HIS A 79 9.28 -0.29 51.49
N GLY A 80 9.93 -1.32 50.94
CA GLY A 80 9.74 -2.70 51.38
C GLY A 80 8.73 -3.52 50.57
N PHE A 81 8.48 -3.14 49.31
CA PHE A 81 7.49 -3.76 48.43
C PHE A 81 8.09 -4.09 47.06
N TYR A 82 7.64 -5.17 46.44
CA TYR A 82 7.90 -5.50 45.05
C TYR A 82 6.82 -4.91 44.15
N LEU A 83 7.24 -4.31 43.03
CA LEU A 83 6.32 -3.83 42.01
C LEU A 83 5.66 -5.02 41.30
N GLN A 84 4.33 -4.98 41.21
CA GLN A 84 3.52 -6.00 40.55
C GLN A 84 2.52 -5.32 39.62
N MET A 85 2.38 -5.87 38.41
CA MET A 85 1.30 -5.51 37.49
C MET A 85 0.27 -6.63 37.47
N LEU A 86 -0.97 -6.30 37.77
CA LEU A 86 -2.09 -7.24 37.75
C LEU A 86 -2.65 -7.39 36.32
N PRO A 87 -3.40 -8.48 36.01
CA PRO A 87 -3.95 -8.71 34.67
C PRO A 87 -4.95 -7.67 34.17
N ASP A 88 -5.57 -6.92 35.08
CA ASP A 88 -6.45 -5.78 34.79
C ASP A 88 -5.66 -4.50 34.42
N GLY A 89 -4.33 -4.54 34.52
CA GLY A 89 -3.43 -3.42 34.26
C GLY A 89 -3.13 -2.55 35.47
N THR A 90 -3.66 -2.88 36.65
CA THR A 90 -3.38 -2.14 37.88
C THR A 90 -1.94 -2.39 38.36
N MET A 91 -1.27 -1.33 38.81
CA MET A 91 0.08 -1.37 39.35
C MET A 91 0.04 -1.25 40.87
N GLU A 92 0.55 -2.25 41.59
CA GLU A 92 0.54 -2.30 43.05
C GLU A 92 1.90 -2.74 43.62
N GLY A 93 2.12 -2.48 44.91
CA GLY A 93 3.24 -3.02 45.67
C GLY A 93 2.83 -4.22 46.52
N THR A 94 3.48 -5.38 46.33
CA THR A 94 3.26 -6.57 47.14
C THR A 94 4.47 -6.89 48.03
N LYS A 95 4.23 -7.45 49.22
CA LYS A 95 5.29 -8.01 50.07
C LYS A 95 5.58 -9.48 49.78
N ASP A 96 4.71 -10.13 48.99
CA ASP A 96 4.84 -11.55 48.70
C ASP A 96 5.88 -11.81 47.62
N GLU A 97 7.04 -12.33 48.05
CA GLU A 97 8.14 -12.74 47.18
C GLU A 97 7.77 -13.94 46.28
N SER A 98 6.78 -14.74 46.65
CA SER A 98 6.40 -15.93 45.88
C SER A 98 5.44 -15.65 44.73
N SER A 99 4.90 -14.43 44.65
CA SER A 99 3.86 -14.08 43.70
C SER A 99 4.28 -14.26 42.23
N SER A 100 3.41 -14.93 41.48
CA SER A 100 3.62 -15.27 40.07
C SER A 100 3.71 -14.05 39.16
N PHE A 101 3.06 -12.95 39.53
CA PHE A 101 3.07 -11.70 38.75
C PHE A 101 4.33 -10.86 39.01
N CYS A 102 5.18 -11.27 39.95
CA CYS A 102 6.51 -10.73 40.16
C CYS A 102 7.60 -11.58 39.48
N LYS A 103 7.24 -12.55 38.64
CA LYS A 103 8.21 -13.37 37.90
C LYS A 103 8.49 -12.82 36.53
#